data_AF-A0A9W8C8B9-F1
#
_entry.id   AF-A0A9W8C8B9-F1
#
_cell.length_a   1.000
_cell.length_b   1.000
_cell.length_c   1.000
_cell.angle_alpha   90.00
_cell.angle_beta   90.00
_cell.angle_gamma   90.00
#
_symmetry.space_group_name_H-M   'P 1'
#
loop_
_entity.id
_entity.type
_entity.pdbx_description
1 polymer ?
#
loop_
_entity_poly.entity_id
_entity_poly.type
_entity_poly.pdbx_seq_one_letter_code
_entity_poly.pdbx_strand_id
1 'polypeptide(L)'
;MGLYVHRHRHIPLTAKHRHRETHTAEITRIGPEVKMLAVVGVLFFVAGVSDSLVLNKCQLKQQLEAAAFTLPQGVLNETTEDLLAKIVCHTQLTSGFNTSTVKQITNPNNCSNSDESDRGNRMVRSARSGKGRPPPPSQVEPSSSEEDSDSGEKHENGGMKLWTLYGLFQLSDSVACTSTRGRSLNLCGLSCSKLIDDDISDDLACTQLLINKITAVNPDRKVADLINKMISLIYQAECVNVVASSYFSDC
;
A
#
# COMPACT_ATOMS: atom_id res chain seq x y z
N MET A 1 101.66 38.57 13.54
CA MET A 1 102.52 37.39 13.30
C MET A 1 101.67 36.16 13.58
N GLY A 2 101.69 35.04 12.84
CA GLY A 2 102.38 34.75 11.59
C GLY A 2 102.98 33.34 11.57
N LEU A 3 102.47 32.45 10.69
CA LEU A 3 102.96 31.08 10.39
C LEU A 3 102.81 30.03 11.54
N TYR A 4 102.79 28.70 11.33
CA TYR A 4 102.23 27.83 10.27
C TYR A 4 102.25 26.36 10.78
N VAL A 5 102.15 25.33 9.89
CA VAL A 5 102.43 23.88 10.14
C VAL A 5 101.29 23.13 10.87
N HIS A 6 100.40 22.40 10.16
CA HIS A 6 100.46 20.94 9.84
C HIS A 6 100.28 19.99 11.05
N ARG A 7 99.70 18.77 10.91
CA ARG A 7 99.70 17.84 9.76
C ARG A 7 98.45 16.93 9.70
N HIS A 8 98.27 16.24 8.56
CA HIS A 8 97.33 15.13 8.30
C HIS A 8 97.40 13.99 9.37
N ARG A 9 96.49 12.99 9.45
CA ARG A 9 96.00 12.13 8.33
C ARG A 9 94.90 11.11 8.77
N HIS A 10 94.26 10.52 7.76
CA HIS A 10 93.46 9.27 7.75
C HIS A 10 91.96 9.26 8.14
N ILE A 11 91.23 8.56 7.26
CA ILE A 11 89.85 8.06 7.19
C ILE A 11 90.01 6.70 6.42
N PRO A 12 89.16 5.66 6.54
CA PRO A 12 87.90 5.50 7.32
C PRO A 12 88.17 4.65 8.61
N LEU A 13 87.33 3.79 9.24
CA LEU A 13 86.14 3.00 8.86
C LEU A 13 85.09 2.81 9.99
N THR A 14 83.96 2.30 9.51
CA THR A 14 82.73 1.82 10.15
C THR A 14 82.84 1.10 11.51
N ALA A 15 82.04 1.55 12.50
CA ALA A 15 81.60 0.73 13.64
C ALA A 15 80.21 1.15 14.19
N LYS A 16 79.15 0.67 13.53
CA LYS A 16 77.89 0.16 14.14
C LYS A 16 77.25 0.96 15.30
N HIS A 17 76.24 1.78 15.00
CA HIS A 17 75.12 2.03 15.92
C HIS A 17 73.76 1.87 15.21
N ARG A 18 72.70 1.55 15.96
CA ARG A 18 71.41 1.08 15.42
C ARG A 18 70.40 2.24 15.29
N HIS A 19 69.92 2.49 14.06
CA HIS A 19 68.72 3.30 13.72
C HIS A 19 67.43 2.67 14.35
N ARG A 20 66.28 3.36 14.47
CA ARG A 20 65.83 4.55 13.73
C ARG A 20 64.89 5.49 14.53
N GLU A 21 64.75 6.72 14.01
CA GLU A 21 63.89 7.85 14.43
C GLU A 21 62.57 7.57 15.20
N THR A 22 62.28 8.47 16.14
CA THR A 22 60.93 8.78 16.63
C THR A 22 60.12 9.54 15.58
N HIS A 23 59.01 9.00 15.09
CA HIS A 23 58.05 9.75 14.27
C HIS A 23 56.96 10.39 15.14
N THR A 24 56.98 11.72 15.24
CA THR A 24 55.81 12.51 15.66
C THR A 24 54.74 12.44 14.59
N ALA A 25 53.55 11.93 14.93
CA ALA A 25 52.42 11.88 14.00
C ALA A 25 51.72 13.24 13.93
N GLU A 26 52.06 14.07 12.94
CA GLU A 26 51.15 15.13 12.52
C GLU A 26 49.90 14.52 11.88
N ILE A 27 48.73 14.83 12.42
CA ILE A 27 47.45 14.45 11.82
C ILE A 27 47.06 15.52 10.80
N THR A 28 47.67 15.42 9.62
CA THR A 28 47.30 16.24 8.45
C THR A 28 45.85 15.95 8.08
N ARG A 29 44.94 16.86 8.43
CA ARG A 29 43.53 16.79 8.02
C ARG A 29 43.42 17.05 6.52
N ILE A 30 43.53 15.98 5.72
CA ILE A 30 43.04 15.96 4.35
C ILE A 30 41.51 16.01 4.42
N GLY A 31 40.96 17.22 4.39
CA GLY A 31 39.52 17.41 4.22
C GLY A 31 39.11 16.98 2.81
N PRO A 32 38.02 16.21 2.62
CA PRO A 32 37.48 16.01 1.28
C PRO A 32 36.93 17.34 0.77
N GLU A 33 37.18 17.69 -0.50
CA GLU A 33 36.48 18.79 -1.17
C GLU A 33 35.03 18.36 -1.46
N VAL A 34 34.20 18.31 -0.41
CA VAL A 34 32.77 18.11 -0.51
C VAL A 34 32.10 19.38 -1.02
N LYS A 35 32.16 19.59 -2.34
CA LYS A 35 31.26 20.47 -3.09
C LYS A 35 29.85 19.84 -3.17
N MET A 36 29.31 19.49 -2.00
CA MET A 36 27.96 19.00 -1.78
C MET A 36 27.01 20.19 -1.78
N LEU A 37 26.02 20.17 -2.66
CA LEU A 37 24.91 21.13 -2.59
C LEU A 37 24.17 20.94 -1.27
N ALA A 38 23.65 22.03 -0.70
CA ALA A 38 22.79 21.99 0.48
C ALA A 38 21.41 21.44 0.13
N VAL A 39 21.30 20.11 0.00
CA VAL A 39 20.02 19.41 -0.06
C VAL A 39 19.41 19.45 1.34
N VAL A 40 18.36 20.26 1.52
CA VAL A 40 17.63 20.39 2.79
C VAL A 40 16.74 19.15 2.99
N GLY A 41 17.35 18.06 3.45
CA GLY A 41 16.64 16.86 3.85
C GLY A 41 15.94 17.06 5.19
N VAL A 42 14.65 17.43 5.16
CA VAL A 42 13.83 17.61 6.37
C VAL A 42 13.42 16.24 6.92
N LEU A 43 14.32 15.62 7.71
CA LEU A 43 14.01 14.41 8.46
C LEU A 43 13.15 14.73 9.68
N PHE A 44 11.82 14.71 9.49
CA PHE A 44 10.85 14.73 10.60
C PHE A 44 10.84 13.38 11.34
N PHE A 45 11.90 13.11 12.11
CA PHE A 45 11.85 12.12 13.20
C PHE A 45 11.04 12.70 14.36
N VAL A 46 9.71 12.68 14.22
CA VAL A 46 8.80 12.95 15.35
C VAL A 46 8.84 11.73 16.27
N ALA A 47 9.36 11.90 17.47
CA ALA A 47 9.24 10.88 18.52
C ALA A 47 7.76 10.78 18.93
N GLY A 48 7.21 9.56 18.96
CA GLY A 48 5.78 9.32 19.01
C GLY A 48 5.05 9.90 20.24
N VAL A 49 4.53 11.12 20.08
CA VAL A 49 3.24 11.52 20.64
C VAL A 49 2.14 10.97 19.73
N SER A 50 1.02 10.55 20.30
CA SER A 50 -0.08 9.90 19.56
C SER A 50 -1.03 10.90 18.88
N ASP A 51 -0.50 12.03 18.43
CA ASP A 51 -1.24 13.14 17.84
C ASP A 51 -1.43 12.90 16.34
N SER A 52 -2.50 12.20 15.97
CA SER A 52 -2.83 11.83 14.58
C SER A 52 -2.70 12.99 13.61
N LEU A 53 -1.88 12.84 12.57
CA LEU A 53 -1.70 13.85 11.53
C LEU A 53 -3.02 14.16 10.81
N VAL A 54 -3.34 15.45 10.69
CA VAL A 54 -4.46 15.95 9.88
C VAL A 54 -3.90 16.82 8.77
N LEU A 55 -4.03 16.36 7.52
CA LEU A 55 -3.64 17.12 6.34
C LEU A 55 -4.74 18.14 5.97
N ASN A 56 -4.45 19.04 5.03
CA ASN A 56 -5.46 19.85 4.36
C ASN A 56 -5.62 19.49 2.88
N LYS A 57 -6.72 19.97 2.26
CA LYS A 57 -7.09 19.77 0.84
C LYS A 57 -5.91 19.96 -0.12
N CYS A 58 -5.13 21.03 0.07
CA CYS A 58 -4.04 21.42 -0.82
C CYS A 58 -2.75 20.62 -0.57
N GLN A 59 -2.45 20.30 0.70
CA GLN A 59 -1.34 19.39 1.03
C GLN A 59 -1.56 18.00 0.43
N LEU A 60 -2.78 17.46 0.50
CA LEU A 60 -3.07 16.15 -0.07
C LEU A 60 -3.08 16.16 -1.60
N LYS A 61 -3.61 17.22 -2.23
CA LYS A 61 -3.46 17.47 -3.68
C LYS A 61 -1.97 17.37 -4.08
N GLN A 62 -1.11 18.14 -3.42
CA GLN A 62 0.33 18.19 -3.72
C GLN A 62 1.01 16.82 -3.52
N GLN A 63 0.65 16.05 -2.49
CA GLN A 63 1.20 14.72 -2.25
C GLN A 63 0.77 13.70 -3.33
N LEU A 64 -0.48 13.74 -3.77
CA LEU A 64 -1.00 12.89 -4.85
C LEU A 64 -0.38 13.24 -6.22
N GLU A 65 -0.17 14.53 -6.48
CA GLU A 65 0.56 15.02 -7.66
C GLU A 65 2.04 14.56 -7.63
N ALA A 66 2.72 14.72 -6.48
CA ALA A 66 4.11 14.31 -6.29
C ALA A 66 4.33 12.80 -6.35
N ALA A 67 3.33 12.00 -5.97
CA ALA A 67 3.33 10.54 -6.12
C ALA A 67 3.26 10.07 -7.59
N ALA A 68 3.13 11.00 -8.56
CA ALA A 68 3.03 10.72 -9.99
C ALA A 68 1.96 9.66 -10.31
N PHE A 69 0.80 9.80 -9.68
CA PHE A 69 -0.25 8.78 -9.59
C PHE A 69 -0.74 8.36 -10.99
N THR A 70 -0.26 7.19 -11.46
CA THR A 70 -0.47 6.69 -12.82
C THR A 70 -1.90 6.20 -13.04
N LEU A 71 -2.84 7.12 -13.19
CA LEU A 71 -4.25 6.82 -13.36
C LEU A 71 -4.52 6.24 -14.77
N PRO A 72 -5.07 5.01 -14.86
CA PRO A 72 -5.15 4.28 -16.12
C PRO A 72 -6.34 4.72 -16.97
N GLN A 73 -6.04 5.19 -18.18
CA GLN A 73 -7.04 5.60 -19.16
C GLN A 73 -7.98 4.43 -19.51
N GLY A 74 -9.30 4.64 -19.40
CA GLY A 74 -10.32 3.70 -19.84
C GLY A 74 -11.07 2.92 -18.75
N VAL A 75 -10.70 3.04 -17.47
CA VAL A 75 -11.58 2.59 -16.36
C VAL A 75 -12.74 3.57 -16.17
N LEU A 76 -12.45 4.85 -16.39
CA LEU A 76 -13.31 5.98 -16.08
C LEU A 76 -13.18 7.02 -17.21
N ASN A 77 -14.29 7.67 -17.56
CA ASN A 77 -14.33 8.70 -18.61
C ASN A 77 -14.05 10.10 -18.02
N GLU A 78 -12.95 10.24 -17.28
CA GLU A 78 -12.59 11.47 -16.57
C GLU A 78 -11.08 11.78 -16.67
N THR A 79 -10.68 12.99 -16.28
CA THR A 79 -9.26 13.37 -16.27
C THR A 79 -8.56 12.85 -15.02
N THR A 80 -7.22 12.77 -15.07
CA THR A 80 -6.37 12.51 -13.90
C THR A 80 -6.68 13.49 -12.76
N GLU A 81 -6.85 14.77 -13.07
CA GLU A 81 -7.11 15.83 -12.09
C GLU A 81 -8.49 15.68 -11.43
N ASP A 82 -9.54 15.38 -12.21
CA ASP A 82 -10.89 15.18 -11.67
C ASP A 82 -10.97 13.95 -10.75
N LEU A 83 -10.24 12.89 -11.08
CA LEU A 83 -10.14 11.72 -10.23
C LEU A 83 -9.35 12.02 -8.94
N LEU A 84 -8.28 12.83 -9.00
CA LEU A 84 -7.64 13.34 -7.79
C LEU A 84 -8.61 14.19 -6.96
N ALA A 85 -9.45 15.03 -7.58
CA ALA A 85 -10.47 15.82 -6.89
C ALA A 85 -11.50 14.93 -6.19
N LYS A 86 -11.91 13.81 -6.81
CA LYS A 86 -12.81 12.80 -6.20
C LYS A 86 -12.15 12.04 -5.06
N ILE A 87 -10.87 11.67 -5.18
CA ILE A 87 -10.11 11.02 -4.10
C ILE A 87 -9.98 11.96 -2.90
N VAL A 88 -9.64 13.23 -3.12
CA VAL A 88 -9.52 14.24 -2.04
C VAL A 88 -10.89 14.59 -1.44
N CYS A 89 -11.96 14.64 -2.24
CA CYS A 89 -13.34 14.80 -1.76
C CYS A 89 -13.77 13.63 -0.89
N HIS A 90 -13.56 12.39 -1.35
CA HIS A 90 -13.84 11.19 -0.56
C HIS A 90 -13.09 11.25 0.77
N THR A 91 -11.79 11.53 0.73
CA THR A 91 -10.93 11.69 1.93
C THR A 91 -11.50 12.73 2.89
N GLN A 92 -11.95 13.89 2.39
CA GLN A 92 -12.56 14.94 3.21
C GLN A 92 -13.83 14.46 3.95
N LEU A 93 -14.66 13.63 3.31
CA LEU A 93 -15.90 13.10 3.90
C LEU A 93 -15.66 11.87 4.79
N THR A 94 -14.70 11.01 4.45
CA THR A 94 -14.54 9.70 5.07
C THR A 94 -13.43 9.64 6.13
N SER A 95 -12.34 10.40 6.01
CA SER A 95 -11.32 10.55 7.06
C SER A 95 -11.20 11.96 7.62
N GLY A 96 -11.79 12.98 6.97
CA GLY A 96 -11.59 14.38 7.37
C GLY A 96 -10.11 14.80 7.27
N PHE A 97 -9.36 14.14 6.39
CA PHE A 97 -7.90 14.22 6.26
C PHE A 97 -7.07 13.71 7.46
N ASN A 98 -7.68 13.03 8.44
CA ASN A 98 -7.00 12.43 9.59
C ASN A 98 -6.43 11.05 9.24
N THR A 99 -5.10 10.89 9.31
CA THR A 99 -4.38 9.65 8.96
C THR A 99 -4.82 8.46 9.79
N SER A 100 -5.03 8.62 11.10
CA SER A 100 -5.38 7.52 12.01
C SER A 100 -6.86 7.10 11.97
N THR A 101 -7.65 7.53 10.98
CA THR A 101 -9.09 7.22 10.92
C THR A 101 -9.36 5.72 10.71
N VAL A 102 -10.17 5.12 11.59
CA VAL A 102 -10.71 3.76 11.42
C VAL A 102 -12.23 3.79 11.43
N LYS A 103 -12.86 3.21 10.40
CA LYS A 103 -14.32 3.04 10.29
C LYS A 103 -14.70 1.59 10.03
N GLN A 104 -15.96 1.24 10.28
CA GLN A 104 -16.51 -0.06 9.91
C GLN A 104 -17.75 0.11 9.05
N ILE A 105 -17.83 -0.66 7.96
CA ILE A 105 -18.99 -0.70 7.06
C ILE A 105 -19.40 -2.14 6.81
N THR A 106 -20.69 -2.37 6.59
CA THR A 106 -21.16 -3.61 5.96
C THR A 106 -20.57 -3.70 4.56
N ASN A 107 -20.00 -4.86 4.18
CA ASN A 107 -19.52 -5.10 2.83
C ASN A 107 -20.66 -4.84 1.82
N PRO A 108 -20.45 -4.02 0.77
CA PRO A 108 -21.46 -3.76 -0.28
C PRO A 108 -22.11 -5.01 -0.89
N ASN A 109 -21.43 -6.16 -0.87
CA ASN A 109 -22.00 -7.45 -1.29
C ASN A 109 -23.27 -7.87 -0.54
N ASN A 110 -23.52 -7.38 0.69
CA ASN A 110 -24.66 -7.83 1.51
C ASN A 110 -25.99 -7.17 1.10
N CYS A 111 -25.98 -6.22 0.16
CA CYS A 111 -27.19 -5.71 -0.50
C CYS A 111 -27.70 -6.69 -1.57
N SER A 112 -27.94 -7.94 -1.17
CA SER A 112 -28.75 -8.87 -1.96
C SER A 112 -30.22 -8.48 -1.77
N ASN A 113 -30.89 -8.03 -2.84
CA ASN A 113 -32.30 -7.61 -2.77
C ASN A 113 -33.20 -8.78 -2.37
N SER A 114 -33.55 -8.84 -1.07
CA SER A 114 -34.43 -9.84 -0.47
C SER A 114 -35.66 -9.19 0.19
N ASP A 115 -36.16 -8.11 -0.40
CA ASP A 115 -37.39 -7.40 -0.03
C ASP A 115 -38.13 -6.89 -1.28
N GLU A 116 -38.85 -7.79 -1.95
CA GLU A 116 -40.11 -7.49 -2.66
C GLU A 116 -40.85 -8.82 -2.86
N SER A 117 -41.63 -9.24 -1.86
CA SER A 117 -42.34 -10.53 -1.87
C SER A 117 -43.64 -10.55 -1.07
N ASP A 118 -44.55 -9.62 -1.40
CA ASP A 118 -45.98 -9.94 -1.30
C ASP A 118 -46.80 -9.42 -2.50
N ARG A 119 -47.13 -10.34 -3.40
CA ARG A 119 -48.54 -10.64 -3.75
C ARG A 119 -48.63 -11.97 -4.49
N GLY A 120 -49.04 -12.98 -3.73
CA GLY A 120 -48.90 -14.38 -4.08
C GLY A 120 -49.55 -14.85 -5.37
N ASN A 121 -49.13 -16.04 -5.80
CA ASN A 121 -49.91 -16.88 -6.68
C ASN A 121 -50.23 -18.22 -6.00
N ARG A 122 -51.39 -18.80 -6.31
CA ARG A 122 -51.99 -19.91 -5.54
C ARG A 122 -51.29 -21.24 -5.77
N MET A 123 -51.17 -22.02 -4.70
CA MET A 123 -50.94 -23.46 -4.77
C MET A 123 -52.04 -24.14 -5.61
N VAL A 124 -51.69 -24.67 -6.77
CA VAL A 124 -52.50 -25.63 -7.53
C VAL A 124 -51.73 -26.93 -7.64
N ARG A 125 -52.07 -27.90 -6.79
CA ARG A 125 -51.59 -29.27 -6.91
C ARG A 125 -52.32 -29.94 -8.09
N SER A 126 -51.59 -30.60 -8.97
CA SER A 126 -52.16 -31.54 -9.94
C SER A 126 -51.21 -32.72 -10.15
N ALA A 127 -51.75 -33.93 -10.25
CA ALA A 127 -50.98 -35.16 -10.15
C ALA A 127 -51.19 -36.10 -11.36
N ARG A 128 -50.08 -36.67 -11.85
CA ARG A 128 -49.98 -37.89 -12.70
C ARG A 128 -48.54 -38.38 -12.53
N SER A 129 -48.24 -39.56 -11.94
CA SER A 129 -48.69 -40.94 -12.22
C SER A 129 -47.97 -41.58 -13.41
N GLY A 130 -46.94 -42.37 -13.11
CA GLY A 130 -46.22 -43.27 -14.02
C GLY A 130 -45.53 -44.40 -13.23
N LYS A 131 -45.43 -45.61 -13.80
CA LYS A 131 -44.85 -46.81 -13.14
C LYS A 131 -43.50 -47.17 -13.76
N GLY A 132 -42.53 -47.59 -12.94
CA GLY A 132 -41.11 -47.77 -13.34
C GLY A 132 -40.66 -49.20 -13.69
N ARG A 133 -39.33 -49.43 -13.66
CA ARG A 133 -38.67 -50.75 -13.77
C ARG A 133 -37.26 -50.72 -13.11
N PRO A 134 -36.64 -51.85 -12.67
CA PRO A 134 -35.37 -51.87 -11.91
C PRO A 134 -34.07 -51.65 -12.73
N PRO A 135 -32.89 -51.56 -12.07
CA PRO A 135 -31.61 -51.12 -12.69
C PRO A 135 -30.71 -52.27 -13.22
N PRO A 136 -29.71 -51.95 -14.09
CA PRO A 136 -28.57 -52.80 -14.44
C PRO A 136 -27.35 -52.59 -13.51
N PRO A 137 -26.32 -53.47 -13.55
CA PRO A 137 -25.25 -53.56 -12.53
C PRO A 137 -23.94 -52.80 -12.87
N SER A 138 -22.99 -52.86 -11.93
CA SER A 138 -21.71 -52.13 -11.90
C SER A 138 -20.74 -52.39 -13.06
N GLN A 139 -19.97 -51.36 -13.37
CA GLN A 139 -18.56 -51.45 -13.80
C GLN A 139 -17.70 -50.73 -12.76
N VAL A 140 -16.42 -51.10 -12.62
CA VAL A 140 -15.61 -50.81 -11.43
C VAL A 140 -14.22 -50.31 -11.84
N GLU A 141 -13.87 -49.10 -11.37
CA GLU A 141 -12.52 -48.50 -11.32
C GLU A 141 -11.75 -48.28 -12.64
N PRO A 142 -10.67 -47.45 -12.64
CA PRO A 142 -10.16 -46.60 -11.55
C PRO A 142 -10.23 -45.08 -11.83
N SER A 143 -10.21 -44.30 -10.75
CA SER A 143 -9.97 -42.85 -10.76
C SER A 143 -8.64 -42.52 -10.06
N SER A 144 -7.88 -41.57 -10.59
CA SER A 144 -7.02 -40.64 -9.83
C SER A 144 -6.36 -39.62 -10.76
N SER A 145 -6.87 -38.39 -10.73
CA SER A 145 -6.21 -37.22 -11.32
C SER A 145 -6.48 -36.01 -10.45
N GLU A 146 -5.41 -35.27 -10.15
CA GLU A 146 -5.41 -33.93 -9.54
C GLU A 146 -5.92 -33.86 -8.08
N GLU A 147 -4.97 -34.05 -7.16
CA GLU A 147 -5.03 -33.41 -5.85
C GLU A 147 -4.78 -31.90 -6.03
N ASP A 148 -5.74 -31.07 -5.60
CA ASP A 148 -5.40 -29.99 -4.67
C ASP A 148 -6.64 -29.62 -3.85
N SER A 149 -6.50 -29.42 -2.55
CA SER A 149 -7.64 -29.28 -1.62
C SER A 149 -7.38 -28.30 -0.50
N ASP A 150 -8.01 -27.12 -0.57
CA ASP A 150 -8.41 -26.35 0.61
C ASP A 150 -9.83 -25.78 0.45
N SER A 151 -10.82 -26.67 0.47
CA SER A 151 -12.23 -26.33 0.68
C SER A 151 -12.54 -26.15 2.18
N GLY A 152 -11.69 -25.39 2.89
CA GLY A 152 -11.83 -24.99 4.30
C GLY A 152 -12.97 -24.01 4.59
N GLU A 153 -14.13 -24.19 3.95
CA GLU A 153 -15.36 -23.43 4.20
C GLU A 153 -16.05 -23.90 5.49
N LYS A 154 -15.49 -23.47 6.62
CA LYS A 154 -16.30 -23.32 7.84
C LYS A 154 -17.39 -22.29 7.56
N HIS A 155 -18.61 -22.79 7.34
CA HIS A 155 -19.84 -21.97 7.33
C HIS A 155 -20.02 -21.30 8.70
N GLU A 156 -19.48 -20.09 8.86
CA GLU A 156 -19.87 -19.23 9.97
C GLU A 156 -21.26 -18.64 9.69
N ASN A 157 -22.13 -18.82 10.67
CA ASN A 157 -23.58 -18.76 10.53
C ASN A 157 -24.11 -17.35 10.16
N GLY A 158 -24.48 -17.13 8.89
CA GLY A 158 -25.34 -16.04 8.44
C GLY A 158 -24.86 -14.60 8.70
N GLY A 159 -23.58 -14.39 9.04
CA GLY A 159 -23.04 -13.09 9.40
C GLY A 159 -22.84 -12.18 8.20
N MET A 160 -23.28 -10.92 8.28
CA MET A 160 -22.92 -9.89 7.31
C MET A 160 -21.39 -9.73 7.30
N LYS A 161 -20.72 -9.91 6.14
CA LYS A 161 -19.28 -9.64 6.07
C LYS A 161 -19.06 -8.15 6.35
N LEU A 162 -18.34 -7.83 7.42
CA LEU A 162 -17.93 -6.47 7.76
C LEU A 162 -16.59 -6.16 7.07
N TRP A 163 -16.39 -4.92 6.66
CA TRP A 163 -15.09 -4.36 6.29
C TRP A 163 -14.69 -3.34 7.35
N THR A 164 -13.45 -3.40 7.83
CA THR A 164 -12.86 -2.28 8.57
C THR A 164 -12.03 -1.47 7.58
N LEU A 165 -12.27 -0.16 7.52
CA LEU A 165 -11.58 0.79 6.68
C LEU A 165 -10.54 1.53 7.52
N TYR A 166 -9.33 1.71 6.98
CA TYR A 166 -8.18 2.30 7.67
C TYR A 166 -7.62 3.45 6.84
N GLY A 167 -7.13 4.47 7.53
CA GLY A 167 -6.22 5.43 6.93
C GLY A 167 -6.87 6.63 6.29
N LEU A 168 -6.00 7.48 5.74
CA LEU A 168 -6.39 8.66 5.00
C LEU A 168 -7.37 8.28 3.87
N PHE A 169 -7.04 7.26 3.09
CA PHE A 169 -7.83 6.80 1.95
C PHE A 169 -8.87 5.70 2.28
N GLN A 170 -9.09 5.39 3.56
CA GLN A 170 -10.12 4.45 4.04
C GLN A 170 -10.09 3.08 3.33
N LEU A 171 -8.90 2.48 3.25
CA LEU A 171 -8.64 1.20 2.61
C LEU A 171 -9.09 0.02 3.48
N SER A 172 -9.66 -1.03 2.86
CA SER A 172 -10.30 -2.15 3.56
C SER A 172 -9.34 -3.26 3.97
N ASP A 173 -9.44 -3.75 5.22
CA ASP A 173 -8.72 -4.97 5.67
C ASP A 173 -9.17 -6.27 5.00
N SER A 174 -10.26 -6.26 4.23
CA SER A 174 -10.60 -7.39 3.37
C SER A 174 -9.79 -7.43 2.07
N VAL A 175 -9.07 -6.35 1.71
CA VAL A 175 -8.48 -6.15 0.38
C VAL A 175 -7.03 -5.67 0.45
N ALA A 176 -6.77 -4.54 1.12
CA ALA A 176 -5.49 -3.83 1.06
C ALA A 176 -4.43 -4.42 2.00
N CYS A 177 -4.78 -4.59 3.26
CA CYS A 177 -3.85 -4.81 4.38
C CYS A 177 -4.29 -5.97 5.29
N THR A 178 -3.37 -6.50 6.10
CA THR A 178 -3.71 -7.48 7.15
C THR A 178 -4.05 -6.78 8.46
N SER A 179 -5.24 -7.00 8.99
CA SER A 179 -5.60 -6.67 10.38
C SER A 179 -5.59 -7.93 11.26
N THR A 180 -5.84 -7.77 12.56
CA THR A 180 -6.04 -8.91 13.49
C THR A 180 -7.40 -9.62 13.32
N ARG A 181 -8.17 -9.31 12.26
CA ARG A 181 -9.57 -9.73 12.10
C ARG A 181 -9.81 -10.38 10.73
N GLY A 182 -10.36 -11.59 10.73
CA GLY A 182 -10.88 -12.24 9.52
C GLY A 182 -9.82 -12.67 8.50
N ARG A 183 -10.26 -12.85 7.24
CA ARG A 183 -9.41 -13.19 6.08
C ARG A 183 -9.24 -11.96 5.18
N SER A 184 -7.98 -11.59 4.93
CA SER A 184 -7.57 -10.51 4.02
C SER A 184 -6.94 -11.07 2.74
N LEU A 185 -7.02 -10.33 1.63
CA LEU A 185 -6.17 -10.56 0.45
C LEU A 185 -4.76 -9.95 0.60
N ASN A 186 -4.58 -9.01 1.55
CA ASN A 186 -3.36 -8.22 1.79
C ASN A 186 -2.62 -7.81 0.51
N LEU A 187 -3.33 -7.20 -0.45
CA LEU A 187 -2.81 -6.89 -1.77
C LEU A 187 -1.62 -5.92 -1.77
N CYS A 188 -1.42 -5.18 -0.68
CA CYS A 188 -0.30 -4.28 -0.45
C CYS A 188 0.83 -4.86 0.42
N GLY A 189 0.68 -6.09 0.93
CA GLY A 189 1.74 -6.79 1.67
C GLY A 189 2.07 -6.22 3.06
N LEU A 190 1.17 -5.44 3.66
CA LEU A 190 1.42 -4.64 4.87
C LEU A 190 0.38 -4.88 5.97
N SER A 191 0.71 -4.47 7.20
CA SER A 191 -0.23 -4.45 8.32
C SER A 191 -1.11 -3.20 8.24
N CYS A 192 -2.41 -3.31 8.55
CA CYS A 192 -3.31 -2.16 8.61
C CYS A 192 -2.91 -1.12 9.68
N SER A 193 -1.93 -1.42 10.53
CA SER A 193 -1.30 -0.47 11.46
C SER A 193 -0.41 0.57 10.78
N LYS A 194 0.06 0.34 9.54
CA LYS A 194 0.86 1.33 8.79
C LYS A 194 -0.04 2.39 8.14
N LEU A 195 -1.16 1.96 7.56
CA LEU A 195 -2.25 2.81 7.06
C LEU A 195 -2.99 3.59 8.17
N ILE A 196 -2.40 3.82 9.35
CA ILE A 196 -2.95 4.68 10.42
C ILE A 196 -1.86 5.44 11.20
N ASP A 197 -0.59 5.34 10.77
CA ASP A 197 0.47 6.22 11.27
C ASP A 197 0.59 7.49 10.40
N ASP A 198 1.56 8.35 10.69
CA ASP A 198 1.66 9.67 10.06
C ASP A 198 2.45 9.67 8.73
N ASP A 199 3.08 8.54 8.36
CA ASP A 199 3.83 8.40 7.11
C ASP A 199 2.96 7.84 5.98
N ILE A 200 2.20 8.75 5.35
CA ILE A 200 1.29 8.44 4.23
C ILE A 200 1.98 7.89 2.96
N SER A 201 3.31 7.66 2.99
CA SER A 201 4.06 7.09 1.87
C SER A 201 3.55 5.69 1.49
N ASP A 202 3.19 4.85 2.47
CA ASP A 202 2.66 3.51 2.17
C ASP A 202 1.16 3.48 1.89
N ASP A 203 0.36 4.42 2.40
CA ASP A 203 -1.00 4.71 1.92
C ASP A 203 -1.01 5.03 0.41
N LEU A 204 -0.14 5.96 -0.03
CA LEU A 204 -0.03 6.36 -1.43
C LEU A 204 0.41 5.18 -2.32
N ALA A 205 1.47 4.47 -1.92
CA ALA A 205 1.98 3.31 -2.66
C ALA A 205 0.95 2.17 -2.74
N CYS A 206 0.24 1.89 -1.64
CA CYS A 206 -0.82 0.88 -1.60
C CYS A 206 -1.98 1.25 -2.52
N THR A 207 -2.43 2.51 -2.51
CA THR A 207 -3.55 2.96 -3.35
C THR A 207 -3.18 2.91 -4.84
N GLN A 208 -1.95 3.28 -5.22
CA GLN A 208 -1.46 3.12 -6.60
C GLN A 208 -1.37 1.64 -7.02
N LEU A 209 -0.87 0.77 -6.13
CA LEU A 209 -0.76 -0.67 -6.37
C LEU A 209 -2.13 -1.35 -6.56
N LEU A 210 -3.15 -0.90 -5.82
CA LEU A 210 -4.54 -1.38 -5.98
C LEU A 210 -5.12 -0.99 -7.34
N ILE A 211 -4.89 0.24 -7.79
CA ILE A 211 -5.31 0.72 -9.11
C ILE A 211 -4.57 -0.06 -10.22
N ASN A 212 -3.24 -0.22 -10.11
CA ASN A 212 -2.45 -1.00 -11.06
C ASN A 212 -2.92 -2.48 -11.18
N LYS A 213 -3.50 -3.05 -10.12
CA LYS A 213 -4.05 -4.42 -10.14
C LYS A 213 -5.36 -4.56 -10.92
N ILE A 214 -6.21 -3.53 -11.00
CA ILE A 214 -7.44 -3.58 -11.82
C ILE A 214 -7.18 -3.28 -13.31
N THR A 215 -6.04 -2.67 -13.65
CA THR A 215 -5.69 -2.30 -15.04
C THR A 215 -4.45 -2.99 -15.59
N ALA A 216 -3.98 -4.03 -14.91
CA ALA A 216 -3.13 -5.03 -15.52
C ALA A 216 -3.84 -5.64 -16.76
N VAL A 217 -3.08 -6.01 -17.79
CA VAL A 217 -3.65 -6.69 -18.97
C VAL A 217 -4.07 -8.10 -18.56
N ASN A 218 -5.39 -8.35 -18.53
CA ASN A 218 -6.04 -9.52 -17.93
C ASN A 218 -5.89 -9.58 -16.39
N PRO A 219 -6.61 -8.74 -15.62
CA PRO A 219 -6.61 -8.82 -14.16
C PRO A 219 -7.39 -10.06 -13.69
N ASP A 220 -7.03 -10.63 -12.53
CA ASP A 220 -7.86 -11.66 -11.90
C ASP A 220 -9.24 -11.07 -11.56
N ARG A 221 -10.31 -11.73 -12.00
CA ARG A 221 -11.67 -11.19 -11.88
C ARG A 221 -12.14 -11.06 -10.43
N LYS A 222 -11.81 -12.01 -9.55
CA LYS A 222 -12.25 -11.98 -8.14
C LYS A 222 -11.51 -10.89 -7.36
N VAL A 223 -10.22 -10.71 -7.62
CA VAL A 223 -9.40 -9.63 -7.09
C VAL A 223 -9.91 -8.28 -7.61
N ALA A 224 -10.14 -8.17 -8.93
CA ALA A 224 -10.64 -6.94 -9.54
C ALA A 224 -12.03 -6.53 -9.03
N ASP A 225 -12.97 -7.48 -8.92
CA ASP A 225 -14.30 -7.24 -8.34
C ASP A 225 -14.23 -6.67 -6.92
N LEU A 226 -13.28 -7.14 -6.10
CA LEU A 226 -13.10 -6.67 -4.72
C LEU A 226 -12.44 -5.29 -4.66
N ILE A 227 -11.46 -5.01 -5.50
CA ILE A 227 -10.84 -3.68 -5.61
C ILE A 227 -11.87 -2.67 -6.16
N ASN A 228 -12.61 -3.01 -7.21
CA ASN A 228 -13.64 -2.15 -7.81
C ASN A 228 -14.72 -1.77 -6.80
N LYS A 229 -15.12 -2.68 -5.89
CA LYS A 229 -16.07 -2.39 -4.80
C LYS A 229 -15.50 -1.49 -3.71
N MET A 230 -14.19 -1.50 -3.51
CA MET A 230 -13.51 -0.54 -2.62
C MET A 230 -13.38 0.83 -3.30
N ILE A 231 -12.96 0.87 -4.57
CA ILE A 231 -12.88 2.09 -5.38
C ILE A 231 -14.26 2.75 -5.56
N SER A 232 -15.35 1.98 -5.66
CA SER A 232 -16.71 2.55 -5.74
C SER A 232 -17.10 3.39 -4.51
N LEU A 233 -16.43 3.22 -3.37
CA LEU A 233 -16.64 4.06 -2.18
C LEU A 233 -16.22 5.53 -2.40
N ILE A 234 -15.38 5.81 -3.41
CA ILE A 234 -14.95 7.17 -3.80
C ILE A 234 -16.10 7.93 -4.49
N TYR A 235 -16.99 7.23 -5.19
CA TYR A 235 -18.05 7.80 -6.03
C TYR A 235 -19.34 8.10 -5.26
N GLN A 236 -19.20 8.77 -4.12
CA GLN A 236 -20.32 9.24 -3.29
C GLN A 236 -21.06 10.38 -4.02
N ALA A 237 -22.34 10.61 -3.68
CA ALA A 237 -23.18 11.58 -4.40
C ALA A 237 -22.64 13.01 -4.33
N GLU A 238 -21.96 13.32 -3.22
CA GLU A 238 -21.25 14.55 -2.91
C GLU A 238 -19.98 14.74 -3.75
N CYS A 239 -19.33 13.65 -4.17
CA CYS A 239 -18.04 13.67 -4.87
C CYS A 239 -18.13 13.36 -6.37
N VAL A 240 -19.12 12.58 -6.83
CA VAL A 240 -19.18 12.06 -8.21
C VAL A 240 -19.17 13.15 -9.30
N ASN A 241 -19.68 14.34 -8.99
CA ASN A 241 -19.75 15.51 -9.90
C ASN A 241 -18.69 16.59 -9.60
N VAL A 242 -17.70 16.30 -8.75
CA VAL A 242 -16.62 17.25 -8.43
C VAL A 242 -15.68 17.39 -9.64
N VAL A 243 -15.34 18.64 -9.96
CA VAL A 243 -14.44 19.03 -11.06
C VAL A 243 -13.21 19.73 -10.48
N ALA A 244 -12.02 19.31 -10.90
CA ALA A 244 -10.75 19.68 -10.28
C ALA A 244 -10.50 21.19 -10.21
N SER A 245 -10.74 21.90 -11.33
CA SER A 245 -10.49 23.34 -11.46
C SER A 245 -11.35 24.21 -10.53
N SER A 246 -12.52 23.72 -10.11
CA SER A 246 -13.38 24.38 -9.12
C SER A 246 -13.04 23.93 -7.70
N TYR A 247 -12.85 22.63 -7.50
CA TYR A 247 -12.58 22.04 -6.18
C TYR A 247 -11.24 22.45 -5.58
N PHE A 248 -10.22 22.60 -6.42
CA PHE A 248 -8.87 23.02 -6.04
C PHE A 248 -8.60 24.50 -6.34
N SER A 249 -9.64 25.34 -6.53
CA SER A 249 -9.47 26.77 -6.82
C SER A 249 -8.76 27.56 -5.72
N ASP A 250 -8.84 27.09 -4.46
CA ASP A 250 -8.11 27.65 -3.31
C ASP A 250 -6.72 27.01 -3.08
N CYS A 251 -6.20 26.22 -4.04
CA CYS A 251 -4.95 25.45 -3.94
C CYS A 251 -4.00 25.67 -5.13
#